data_AF-A0A8B3D830-F1
#
_entry.id   AF-A0A8B3D830-F1
#
_cell.length_a   1.000
_cell.length_b   1.000
_cell.length_c   1.000
_cell.angle_alpha   90.00
_cell.angle_beta   90.00
_cell.angle_gamma   90.00
#
_symmetry.space_group_name_H-M   'P 1'
#
loop_
_entity.id
_entity.type
_entity.pdbx_description
1 polymer ?
#
loop_
_entity_poly.entity_id
_entity_poly.type
_entity_poly.pdbx_seq_one_letter_code
_entity_poly.pdbx_strand_id
1 'polypeptide(L)'
;MTLGSSDNLLVGKNNASKTLNFFSPTGGRLEIKQNERVLVSRNIESGQQSIGYDEFPTGIYNVTISVTQGNSVSVFEVRQVVNTSQFDLAVKDWDYQVQLGYLDTDVSKLNLGVDISGDPVKSVEFEESSRYFGRASSTYRIEENLMVGTGVTGNNDDIQLQVATKLAVGDWGYGEVTLSHLNSGGYSQYASLKVSPFFASYSQNDFDVEESNLAHLLYGKQSTTEWSLG
;
A
#
# COMPACT_ATOMS: atom_id res chain seq x y z
N MET A 1 18.90 -7.30 -5.91
CA MET A 1 18.71 -6.19 -6.85
C MET A 1 17.24 -5.80 -6.86
N THR A 2 16.92 -4.51 -6.77
CA THR A 2 15.54 -4.02 -6.84
C THR A 2 15.49 -2.89 -7.86
N LEU A 3 14.54 -2.96 -8.77
CA LEU A 3 14.21 -1.93 -9.74
C LEU A 3 12.73 -1.59 -9.55
N GLY A 4 12.36 -0.33 -9.70
CA GLY A 4 10.95 0.07 -9.67
C GLY A 4 10.79 1.46 -10.22
N SER A 5 9.57 1.80 -10.65
CA SER A 5 9.19 3.20 -10.65
C SER A 5 9.21 3.68 -9.20
N SER A 6 9.67 4.88 -8.97
CA SER A 6 9.64 5.45 -7.64
C SER A 6 9.57 6.94 -7.78
N ASP A 7 8.40 7.50 -7.49
CA ASP A 7 8.26 8.93 -7.24
C ASP A 7 9.13 9.37 -6.04
N ASN A 8 9.52 8.43 -5.16
CA ASN A 8 10.49 8.65 -4.08
C ASN A 8 11.96 8.75 -4.53
N LEU A 9 12.30 8.41 -5.79
CA LEU A 9 13.65 8.60 -6.36
C LEU A 9 13.80 9.93 -7.13
N LEU A 10 12.74 10.74 -7.23
CA LEU A 10 12.83 12.11 -7.71
C LEU A 10 13.59 12.95 -6.65
N VAL A 11 14.85 13.26 -6.94
CA VAL A 11 15.66 14.18 -6.13
C VAL A 11 15.04 15.57 -6.23
N GLY A 12 14.21 15.90 -5.24
CA GLY A 12 13.44 17.13 -5.18
C GLY A 12 12.03 16.79 -4.70
N LYS A 13 11.76 17.00 -3.41
CA LYS A 13 10.45 16.83 -2.77
C LYS A 13 9.36 17.47 -3.64
N ASN A 14 8.65 16.67 -4.43
CA ASN A 14 7.49 17.14 -5.17
C ASN A 14 6.30 16.25 -4.81
N ASN A 15 5.72 16.53 -3.64
CA ASN A 15 4.28 16.30 -3.42
C ASN A 15 3.42 17.03 -4.49
N ALA A 16 4.03 17.87 -5.33
CA ALA A 16 3.46 18.51 -6.51
C ALA A 16 3.06 17.54 -7.65
N SER A 17 3.38 16.23 -7.59
CA SER A 17 2.85 15.26 -8.58
C SER A 17 1.36 14.97 -8.35
N LYS A 18 0.88 15.10 -7.11
CA LYS A 18 -0.54 14.93 -6.77
C LYS A 18 -1.27 16.25 -6.92
N THR A 19 -2.33 16.23 -7.71
CA THR A 19 -3.16 17.42 -7.90
C THR A 19 -4.65 17.12 -7.77
N LEU A 20 -5.36 18.07 -7.15
CA LEU A 20 -6.81 18.13 -7.15
C LEU A 20 -7.27 18.84 -8.41
N ASN A 21 -7.83 18.08 -9.35
CA ASN A 21 -8.24 18.58 -10.66
C ASN A 21 -9.74 18.81 -10.73
N PHE A 22 -10.20 20.01 -11.12
CA PHE A 22 -11.61 20.31 -11.30
C PHE A 22 -11.82 21.28 -12.48
N PHE A 23 -13.03 21.32 -13.03
CA PHE A 23 -13.37 22.20 -14.16
C PHE A 23 -14.24 23.36 -13.68
N SER A 24 -13.92 24.58 -14.11
CA SER A 24 -14.74 25.76 -13.85
C SER A 24 -15.31 26.32 -15.17
N PRO A 25 -16.64 26.38 -15.35
CA PRO A 25 -17.24 26.97 -16.56
C PRO A 25 -16.94 28.46 -16.73
N THR A 26 -16.70 29.17 -15.61
CA THR A 26 -16.46 30.61 -15.59
C THR A 26 -15.20 30.94 -14.79
N GLY A 27 -14.56 32.06 -15.11
CA GLY A 27 -13.58 32.68 -14.23
C GLY A 27 -14.25 33.29 -13.00
N GLY A 28 -13.49 33.44 -11.92
CA GLY A 28 -14.02 33.95 -10.66
C GLY A 28 -13.05 33.77 -9.50
N ARG A 29 -13.57 33.96 -8.28
CA ARG A 29 -12.83 33.69 -7.04
C ARG A 29 -13.06 32.25 -6.62
N LEU A 30 -12.00 31.46 -6.64
CA LEU A 30 -11.94 30.13 -6.06
C LEU A 30 -11.78 30.24 -4.55
N GLU A 31 -12.60 29.50 -3.81
CA GLU A 31 -12.36 29.17 -2.40
C GLU A 31 -12.46 27.66 -2.20
N ILE A 32 -11.42 27.08 -1.61
CA ILE A 32 -11.43 25.70 -1.11
C ILE A 32 -11.44 25.73 0.40
N LYS A 33 -12.45 25.10 0.98
CA LYS A 33 -12.68 25.09 2.42
C LYS A 33 -12.66 23.68 2.98
N GLN A 34 -12.06 23.52 4.15
CA GLN A 34 -12.27 22.37 5.02
C GLN A 34 -13.20 22.82 6.15
N ASN A 35 -14.45 22.38 6.11
CA ASN A 35 -15.52 22.95 6.95
C ASN A 35 -15.58 24.48 6.75
N GLU A 36 -15.40 25.28 7.80
CA GLU A 36 -15.38 26.75 7.74
C GLU A 36 -13.98 27.33 7.45
N ARG A 37 -12.92 26.51 7.48
CA ARG A 37 -11.55 26.97 7.29
C ARG A 37 -11.23 27.06 5.80
N VAL A 38 -10.90 28.26 5.33
CA VAL A 38 -10.34 28.46 3.98
C VAL A 38 -8.92 27.88 3.92
N LEU A 39 -8.71 26.92 3.02
CA LEU A 39 -7.40 26.34 2.72
C LEU A 39 -6.72 27.09 1.57
N VAL A 40 -7.47 27.35 0.50
CA VAL A 40 -7.00 28.07 -0.70
C VAL A 40 -8.02 29.12 -1.09
N SER A 41 -7.55 30.33 -1.42
CA SER A 41 -8.39 31.41 -1.96
C SER A 41 -7.62 32.21 -2.99
N ARG A 42 -8.02 32.15 -4.26
CA ARG A 42 -7.39 32.89 -5.36
C ARG A 42 -8.35 33.12 -6.52
N ASN A 43 -8.01 34.08 -7.39
CA ASN A 43 -8.75 34.23 -8.65
C ASN A 43 -8.30 33.15 -9.64
N ILE A 44 -9.25 32.62 -10.41
CA ILE A 44 -9.02 31.64 -11.47
C ILE A 44 -9.74 32.07 -12.74
N GLU A 45 -9.21 31.63 -13.88
CA GLU A 45 -9.89 31.73 -15.17
C GLU A 45 -10.86 30.57 -15.38
N SER A 46 -11.69 30.65 -16.41
CA SER A 46 -12.50 29.50 -16.83
C SER A 46 -11.61 28.38 -17.39
N GLY A 47 -12.10 27.15 -17.31
CA GLY A 47 -11.44 25.96 -17.83
C GLY A 47 -10.99 24.97 -16.75
N GLN A 48 -10.06 24.10 -17.12
CA GLN A 48 -9.47 23.10 -16.24
C GLN A 48 -8.55 23.77 -15.22
N GLN A 49 -8.78 23.47 -13.95
CA GLN A 49 -7.97 23.93 -12.83
C GLN A 49 -7.28 22.74 -12.15
N SER A 50 -6.15 23.03 -11.53
CA SER A 50 -5.33 22.06 -10.81
C SER A 50 -4.69 22.72 -9.59
N ILE A 51 -4.71 22.03 -8.45
CA ILE A 51 -4.15 22.50 -7.18
C ILE A 51 -3.29 21.39 -6.61
N GLY A 52 -2.05 21.72 -6.26
CA GLY A 52 -1.11 20.76 -5.70
C GLY A 52 -1.52 20.32 -4.29
N TYR A 53 -1.29 19.06 -3.96
CA TYR A 53 -1.54 18.53 -2.62
C TYR A 53 -0.57 19.07 -1.56
N ASP A 54 0.52 19.70 -1.98
CA ASP A 54 1.41 20.48 -1.13
C ASP A 54 0.78 21.77 -0.59
N GLU A 55 -0.27 22.29 -1.25
CA GLU A 55 -1.08 23.41 -0.74
C GLU A 55 -2.06 22.96 0.38
N PHE A 56 -2.21 21.65 0.59
CA PHE A 56 -3.16 21.06 1.53
C PHE A 56 -2.50 20.52 2.80
N PRO A 57 -3.13 20.66 3.98
CA PRO A 57 -2.72 19.95 5.18
C PRO A 57 -2.65 18.43 4.96
N THR A 58 -1.81 17.75 5.73
CA THR A 58 -1.80 16.29 5.75
C THR A 58 -3.03 15.75 6.48
N GLY A 59 -3.58 14.63 6.01
CA GLY A 59 -4.75 13.99 6.60
C GLY A 59 -5.74 13.47 5.57
N ILE A 60 -6.89 13.01 6.07
CA ILE A 60 -8.02 12.53 5.27
C ILE A 60 -9.20 13.40 5.67
N TYR A 61 -9.80 14.13 4.72
CA TYR A 61 -10.90 15.04 5.01
C TYR A 61 -11.64 15.44 3.74
N ASN A 62 -12.85 15.93 3.90
CA ASN A 62 -13.59 16.56 2.81
C ASN A 62 -13.24 18.04 2.65
N VAL A 63 -13.17 18.48 1.40
CA VAL A 63 -13.08 19.88 1.01
C VAL A 63 -14.29 20.28 0.19
N THR A 64 -14.75 21.51 0.39
CA THR A 64 -15.73 22.18 -0.47
C THR A 64 -14.99 23.10 -1.43
N ILE A 65 -15.14 22.82 -2.72
CA ILE A 65 -14.60 23.63 -3.82
C ILE A 65 -15.73 24.56 -4.27
N SER A 66 -15.50 25.86 -4.21
CA SER A 66 -16.47 26.85 -4.69
C SER A 66 -15.81 27.89 -5.58
N VAL A 67 -16.47 28.24 -6.68
CA VAL A 67 -16.03 29.33 -7.57
C VAL A 67 -17.15 30.35 -7.65
N THR A 68 -16.86 31.57 -7.23
CA THR A 68 -17.85 32.68 -7.20
C THR A 68 -17.52 33.75 -8.23
N GLN A 69 -18.54 34.24 -8.93
CA GLN A 69 -18.43 35.35 -9.86
C GLN A 69 -19.43 36.44 -9.45
N GLY A 70 -18.95 37.49 -8.78
CA GLY A 70 -19.83 38.46 -8.14
C GLY A 70 -20.66 37.79 -7.03
N ASN A 71 -21.98 37.76 -7.18
CA ASN A 71 -22.90 37.18 -6.19
C ASN A 71 -23.38 35.76 -6.53
N SER A 72 -22.94 35.17 -7.64
CA SER A 72 -23.33 33.82 -8.04
C SER A 72 -22.21 32.80 -7.75
N VAL A 73 -22.61 31.61 -7.33
CA VAL A 73 -21.73 30.44 -7.21
C VAL A 73 -21.83 29.67 -8.53
N SER A 74 -20.74 29.62 -9.28
CA SER A 74 -20.65 28.93 -10.57
C SER A 74 -20.28 27.45 -10.41
N VAL A 75 -19.44 27.14 -9.42
CA VAL A 75 -19.05 25.77 -9.06
C VAL A 75 -19.26 25.58 -7.57
N PHE A 76 -19.84 24.44 -7.19
CA PHE A 76 -19.94 23.98 -5.82
C PHE A 76 -19.82 22.46 -5.79
N GLU A 77 -18.70 21.94 -5.31
CA GLU A 77 -18.41 20.50 -5.28
C GLU A 77 -17.79 20.11 -3.94
N VAL A 78 -18.15 18.94 -3.42
CA VAL A 78 -17.51 18.36 -2.24
C VAL A 78 -16.66 17.18 -2.68
N ARG A 79 -15.39 17.16 -2.27
CA ARG A 79 -14.46 16.07 -2.58
C ARG A 79 -13.68 15.64 -1.37
N GLN A 80 -13.40 14.35 -1.29
CA GLN A 80 -12.48 13.81 -0.30
C GLN A 80 -11.04 14.02 -0.78
N VAL A 81 -10.20 14.51 0.13
CA VAL A 81 -8.76 14.66 -0.04
C VAL A 81 -8.07 13.64 0.88
N VAL A 82 -7.23 12.79 0.31
CA VAL A 82 -6.44 11.79 1.04
C VAL A 82 -4.95 12.15 0.94
N ASN A 83 -4.53 13.13 1.74
CA ASN A 83 -3.16 13.63 1.78
C ASN A 83 -2.34 12.94 2.88
N THR A 84 -2.07 11.64 2.68
CA THR A 84 -1.26 10.85 3.61
C THR A 84 -0.12 10.16 2.86
N SER A 85 0.94 9.80 3.59
CA SER A 85 2.06 9.02 3.03
C SER A 85 1.66 7.62 2.59
N GLN A 86 0.49 7.13 3.02
CA GLN A 86 -0.01 5.79 2.69
C GLN A 86 -0.71 5.73 1.33
N PHE A 87 -1.04 6.89 0.76
CA PHE A 87 -1.65 7.09 -0.54
C PHE A 87 -0.79 8.05 -1.36
N ASP A 88 0.51 7.76 -1.48
CA ASP A 88 1.53 8.58 -2.15
C ASP A 88 1.45 8.56 -3.68
N LEU A 89 0.94 7.48 -4.28
CA LEU A 89 0.65 7.42 -5.72
C LEU A 89 -0.43 8.43 -6.14
N ALA A 90 -0.29 9.09 -7.28
CA ALA A 90 -1.31 10.01 -7.80
C ALA A 90 -2.57 9.26 -8.28
N VAL A 91 -3.73 9.93 -8.27
CA VAL A 91 -4.98 9.31 -8.72
C VAL A 91 -4.89 8.98 -10.22
N LYS A 92 -5.29 7.76 -10.58
CA LYS A 92 -5.16 7.13 -11.90
C LYS A 92 -3.72 6.90 -12.35
N ASP A 93 -2.77 6.95 -11.42
CA ASP A 93 -1.38 6.61 -11.68
C ASP A 93 -1.05 5.18 -11.25
N TRP A 94 0.06 4.66 -11.77
CA TRP A 94 0.51 3.29 -11.57
C TRP A 94 1.98 3.26 -11.15
N ASP A 95 2.30 2.33 -10.25
CA ASP A 95 3.65 2.07 -9.79
C ASP A 95 3.98 0.59 -9.93
N TYR A 96 5.25 0.25 -10.11
CA TYR A 96 5.72 -1.12 -10.22
C TYR A 96 7.10 -1.32 -9.60
N GLN A 97 7.34 -2.53 -9.12
CA GLN A 97 8.62 -2.94 -8.56
C GLN A 97 8.94 -4.37 -9.00
N VAL A 98 10.19 -4.59 -9.41
CA VAL A 98 10.79 -5.89 -9.70
C VAL A 98 12.00 -6.09 -8.79
N GLN A 99 12.08 -7.24 -8.14
CA GLN A 99 13.15 -7.60 -7.23
C GLN A 99 13.68 -8.98 -7.59
N LEU A 100 15.00 -9.13 -7.57
CA LEU A 100 15.70 -10.41 -7.63
C LEU A 100 16.62 -10.49 -6.42
N GLY A 101 16.65 -11.61 -5.74
CA GLY A 101 17.43 -11.71 -4.50
C GLY A 101 17.69 -13.12 -4.04
N TYR A 102 18.21 -13.19 -2.82
CA TYR A 102 18.48 -14.40 -2.09
C TYR A 102 17.79 -14.29 -0.74
N LEU A 103 16.95 -15.27 -0.40
CA LEU A 103 16.29 -15.38 0.89
C LEU A 103 17.30 -15.98 1.86
N ASP A 104 17.87 -15.11 2.70
CA ASP A 104 18.64 -15.55 3.84
C ASP A 104 17.67 -15.90 4.97
N THR A 105 17.87 -17.07 5.56
CA THR A 105 17.15 -17.47 6.77
C THR A 105 18.23 -17.72 7.78
N ASP A 106 18.16 -17.01 8.91
CA ASP A 106 18.89 -17.33 10.13
C ASP A 106 18.38 -18.68 10.66
N VAL A 107 18.68 -19.76 9.95
CA VAL A 107 18.58 -21.11 10.48
C VAL A 107 19.71 -21.14 11.49
N SER A 108 19.37 -20.87 12.74
CA SER A 108 20.27 -20.95 13.89
C SER A 108 21.08 -22.22 13.74
N LYS A 109 22.35 -22.10 13.33
CA LYS A 109 23.32 -23.20 13.29
C LYS A 109 23.81 -23.49 14.72
N LEU A 110 22.87 -23.65 15.64
CA LEU A 110 23.03 -23.93 17.06
C LEU A 110 21.83 -24.82 17.45
N ASN A 111 21.94 -26.02 18.02
CA ASN A 111 23.08 -26.70 18.59
C ASN A 111 22.75 -28.20 18.76
N LEU A 112 23.80 -29.01 18.66
CA LEU A 112 24.01 -30.35 19.23
C LEU A 112 22.96 -30.83 20.26
N GLY A 113 21.91 -31.53 19.82
CA GLY A 113 20.95 -32.18 20.70
C GLY A 113 20.44 -33.45 20.06
N VAL A 114 20.86 -34.59 20.59
CA VAL A 114 20.29 -35.90 20.30
C VAL A 114 18.89 -35.93 20.90
N ASP A 115 17.86 -36.36 20.14
CA ASP A 115 16.55 -36.62 20.74
C ASP A 115 16.67 -37.76 21.77
N ILE A 116 15.74 -37.89 22.72
CA ILE A 116 15.72 -38.96 23.74
C ILE A 116 15.74 -40.37 23.10
N SER A 117 15.40 -40.48 21.81
CA SER A 117 15.49 -41.70 21.00
C SER A 117 16.88 -42.03 20.43
N GLY A 118 17.86 -41.13 20.52
CA GLY A 118 19.17 -41.32 19.88
C GLY A 118 19.25 -40.81 18.45
N ASP A 119 18.18 -40.25 17.89
CA ASP A 119 18.13 -39.80 16.50
C ASP A 119 18.65 -38.36 16.32
N PRO A 120 19.37 -38.06 15.22
CA PRO A 120 19.77 -36.70 14.90
C PRO A 120 18.54 -35.85 14.55
N VAL A 121 18.38 -34.73 15.25
CA VAL A 121 17.38 -33.71 14.89
C VAL A 121 17.72 -33.16 13.51
N LYS A 122 16.91 -33.49 12.49
CA LYS A 122 17.11 -32.98 11.13
C LYS A 122 16.89 -31.46 11.12
N SER A 123 17.96 -30.71 10.87
CA SER A 123 17.83 -29.34 10.39
C SER A 123 17.10 -29.36 9.05
N VAL A 124 16.13 -28.47 8.85
CA VAL A 124 15.49 -28.34 7.54
C VAL A 124 16.52 -27.74 6.59
N GLU A 125 17.01 -28.58 5.68
CA GLU A 125 17.92 -28.19 4.61
C GLU A 125 17.11 -27.75 3.40
N PHE A 126 17.35 -26.53 2.94
CA PHE A 126 16.81 -26.03 1.68
C PHE A 126 17.86 -26.20 0.60
N GLU A 127 17.45 -26.64 -0.59
CA GLU A 127 18.33 -26.57 -1.76
C GLU A 127 18.76 -25.12 -2.00
N GLU A 128 20.06 -24.86 -2.24
CA GLU A 128 20.55 -23.49 -2.45
C GLU A 128 19.83 -22.78 -3.61
N SER A 129 19.42 -23.53 -4.63
CA SER A 129 18.62 -23.08 -5.77
C SER A 129 17.27 -22.49 -5.38
N SER A 130 16.64 -22.99 -4.31
CA SER A 130 15.32 -22.54 -3.82
C SER A 130 15.39 -21.20 -3.09
N ARG A 131 16.58 -20.78 -2.66
CA ARG A 131 16.79 -19.52 -1.93
C ARG A 131 16.86 -18.31 -2.85
N TYR A 132 17.20 -18.51 -4.12
CA TYR A 132 17.10 -17.43 -5.10
C TYR A 132 15.65 -17.18 -5.46
N PHE A 133 15.23 -15.93 -5.41
CA PHE A 133 13.85 -15.55 -5.70
C PHE A 133 13.79 -14.38 -6.68
N GLY A 134 12.67 -14.31 -7.38
CA GLY A 134 12.21 -13.14 -8.11
C GLY A 134 10.84 -12.70 -7.61
N ARG A 135 10.61 -11.40 -7.61
CA ARG A 135 9.34 -10.78 -7.28
C ARG A 135 9.03 -9.66 -8.26
N ALA A 136 7.79 -9.58 -8.67
CA ALA A 136 7.25 -8.46 -9.43
C ALA A 136 5.95 -8.00 -8.76
N SER A 137 5.72 -6.70 -8.68
CA SER A 137 4.49 -6.14 -8.12
C SER A 137 4.11 -4.86 -8.82
N SER A 138 2.83 -4.55 -8.83
CA SER A 138 2.29 -3.32 -9.38
C SER A 138 1.12 -2.84 -8.54
N THR A 139 1.01 -1.52 -8.44
CA THR A 139 -0.01 -0.82 -7.68
C THR A 139 -0.67 0.23 -8.57
N TYR A 140 -1.98 0.39 -8.45
CA TYR A 140 -2.75 1.37 -9.18
C TYR A 140 -3.71 2.10 -8.24
N ARG A 141 -3.74 3.43 -8.31
CA ARG A 141 -4.68 4.24 -7.52
C ARG A 141 -5.90 4.58 -8.35
N ILE A 142 -7.02 3.94 -8.04
CA ILE A 142 -8.27 4.10 -8.81
C ILE A 142 -8.91 5.46 -8.50
N GLU A 143 -9.04 5.78 -7.21
CA GLU A 143 -9.68 6.99 -6.71
C GLU A 143 -8.87 7.62 -5.58
N GLU A 144 -9.34 8.75 -5.04
CA GLU A 144 -8.68 9.40 -3.92
C GLU A 144 -8.56 8.47 -2.71
N ASN A 145 -9.57 7.67 -2.43
CA ASN A 145 -9.62 6.78 -1.28
C ASN A 145 -9.26 5.33 -1.59
N LEU A 146 -9.09 4.92 -2.85
CA LEU A 146 -8.96 3.51 -3.22
C LEU A 146 -7.71 3.23 -4.04
N MET A 147 -6.92 2.29 -3.55
CA MET A 147 -5.73 1.78 -4.22
C MET A 147 -5.75 0.26 -4.22
N VAL A 148 -5.33 -0.33 -5.34
CA VAL A 148 -5.24 -1.78 -5.52
C VAL A 148 -3.83 -2.16 -5.95
N GLY A 149 -3.39 -3.34 -5.55
CA GLY A 149 -2.07 -3.86 -5.89
C GLY A 149 -2.11 -5.34 -6.20
N THR A 150 -1.16 -5.79 -7.00
CA THR A 150 -0.94 -7.19 -7.31
C THR A 150 0.54 -7.50 -7.22
N GLY A 151 0.88 -8.73 -6.87
CA GLY A 151 2.26 -9.17 -6.74
C GLY A 151 2.42 -10.63 -7.09
N VAL A 152 3.56 -10.98 -7.65
CA VAL A 152 3.98 -12.35 -7.89
C VAL A 152 5.37 -12.50 -7.30
N THR A 153 5.57 -13.53 -6.47
CA THR A 153 6.88 -13.90 -5.91
C THR A 153 7.13 -15.34 -6.25
N GLY A 154 8.32 -15.71 -6.72
CA GLY A 154 8.63 -17.09 -7.06
C GLY A 154 10.10 -17.40 -6.92
N ASN A 155 10.39 -18.68 -6.77
CA ASN A 155 11.73 -19.26 -6.83
C ASN A 155 11.70 -20.47 -7.78
N ASN A 156 12.71 -21.34 -7.72
CA ASN A 156 12.75 -22.56 -8.54
C ASN A 156 11.81 -23.68 -8.06
N ASP A 157 11.14 -23.48 -6.92
CA ASP A 157 10.33 -24.47 -6.23
C ASP A 157 8.83 -24.15 -6.40
N ASP A 158 8.46 -22.88 -6.22
CA ASP A 158 7.06 -22.46 -6.17
C ASP A 158 6.86 -21.00 -6.60
N ILE A 159 5.59 -20.62 -6.76
CA ILE A 159 5.15 -19.28 -7.11
C ILE A 159 3.94 -18.87 -6.27
N GLN A 160 3.97 -17.63 -5.80
CA GLN A 160 2.93 -17.00 -5.00
C GLN A 160 2.30 -15.84 -5.78
N LEU A 161 0.98 -15.80 -5.82
CA LEU A 161 0.21 -14.64 -6.26
C LEU A 161 -0.31 -13.87 -5.04
N GLN A 162 -0.30 -12.55 -5.10
CA GLN A 162 -0.78 -11.63 -4.06
C GLN A 162 -1.69 -10.57 -4.68
N VAL A 163 -2.76 -10.23 -3.97
CA VAL A 163 -3.66 -9.11 -4.29
C VAL A 163 -3.84 -8.28 -3.02
N ALA A 164 -3.74 -6.96 -3.14
CA ALA A 164 -3.89 -6.03 -2.04
C ALA A 164 -4.88 -4.93 -2.39
N THR A 165 -5.61 -4.45 -1.39
CA THR A 165 -6.50 -3.29 -1.50
C THR A 165 -6.28 -2.40 -0.29
N LYS A 166 -6.18 -1.10 -0.51
CA LYS A 166 -6.12 -0.07 0.53
C LYS A 166 -7.25 0.93 0.33
N LEU A 167 -8.00 1.20 1.40
CA LEU A 167 -9.17 2.07 1.39
C LEU A 167 -9.06 3.11 2.50
N ALA A 168 -9.23 4.40 2.18
CA ALA A 168 -9.47 5.43 3.18
C ALA A 168 -10.93 5.33 3.67
N VAL A 169 -11.12 5.17 4.98
CA VAL A 169 -12.42 4.95 5.60
C VAL A 169 -12.88 6.24 6.26
N GLY A 170 -13.85 6.92 5.62
CA GLY A 170 -14.30 8.23 6.04
C GLY A 170 -13.13 9.22 6.15
N ASP A 171 -13.21 10.15 7.10
CA ASP A 171 -12.20 11.20 7.31
C ASP A 171 -11.26 10.90 8.51
N TRP A 172 -11.22 9.65 8.99
CA TRP A 172 -10.56 9.31 10.26
C TRP A 172 -9.50 8.22 10.15
N GLY A 173 -9.43 7.50 9.03
CA GLY A 173 -8.53 6.36 8.94
C GLY A 173 -8.44 5.71 7.58
N TYR A 174 -7.72 4.60 7.56
CA TYR A 174 -7.61 3.73 6.39
C TYR A 174 -7.53 2.28 6.83
N GLY A 175 -7.98 1.40 5.96
CA GLY A 175 -7.80 -0.04 6.10
C GLY A 175 -7.08 -0.61 4.90
N GLU A 176 -6.45 -1.76 5.10
CA GLU A 176 -5.84 -2.52 4.04
C GLU A 176 -6.16 -4.00 4.19
N VAL A 177 -6.24 -4.70 3.06
CA VAL A 177 -6.41 -6.15 3.00
C VAL A 177 -5.45 -6.67 1.95
N THR A 178 -4.69 -7.70 2.30
CA THR A 178 -3.81 -8.44 1.40
C THR A 178 -4.17 -9.91 1.47
N LEU A 179 -4.36 -10.52 0.31
CA LEU A 179 -4.62 -11.95 0.16
C LEU A 179 -3.55 -12.54 -0.74
N SER A 180 -3.12 -13.76 -0.45
CA SER A 180 -2.10 -14.45 -1.22
C SER A 180 -2.31 -15.95 -1.22
N HIS A 181 -1.84 -16.58 -2.29
CA HIS A 181 -1.98 -18.02 -2.52
C HIS A 181 -0.73 -18.53 -3.24
N LEU A 182 -0.22 -19.70 -2.83
CA LEU A 182 0.90 -20.37 -3.50
C LEU A 182 0.40 -21.46 -4.44
N ASN A 183 1.17 -21.78 -5.48
CA ASN A 183 0.78 -22.80 -6.44
C ASN A 183 0.86 -24.21 -5.84
N SER A 184 1.81 -24.46 -4.95
CA SER A 184 1.87 -25.69 -4.12
C SER A 184 0.60 -25.90 -3.29
N GLY A 185 0.01 -24.83 -2.77
CA GLY A 185 -1.11 -24.86 -1.86
C GLY A 185 -0.95 -23.83 -0.74
N GLY A 186 -2.00 -23.66 0.05
CA GLY A 186 -1.99 -22.74 1.19
C GLY A 186 -2.16 -21.26 0.82
N TYR A 187 -2.44 -20.47 1.85
CA TYR A 187 -2.82 -19.06 1.72
C TYR A 187 -2.26 -18.22 2.85
N SER A 188 -2.05 -16.93 2.57
CA SER A 188 -1.84 -15.92 3.61
C SER A 188 -2.80 -14.77 3.40
N GLN A 189 -3.33 -14.27 4.50
CA GLN A 189 -4.21 -13.13 4.54
C GLN A 189 -3.79 -12.17 5.64
N TYR A 190 -3.88 -10.90 5.34
CA TYR A 190 -3.57 -9.83 6.27
C TYR A 190 -4.62 -8.74 6.11
N ALA A 191 -5.09 -8.20 7.23
CA ALA A 191 -6.00 -7.08 7.26
C ALA A 191 -5.56 -6.11 8.36
N SER A 192 -5.62 -4.81 8.07
CA SER A 192 -5.39 -3.78 9.08
C SER A 192 -6.40 -2.65 8.97
N LEU A 193 -6.64 -2.00 10.10
CA LEU A 193 -7.44 -0.79 10.20
C LEU A 193 -6.70 0.18 11.12
N LYS A 194 -6.43 1.38 10.63
CA LYS A 194 -5.79 2.44 11.39
C LYS A 194 -6.72 3.63 11.52
N VAL A 195 -7.01 4.01 12.77
CA VAL A 195 -7.92 5.11 13.15
C VAL A 195 -7.24 5.92 14.21
N SER A 196 -6.63 7.05 13.86
CA SER A 196 -5.76 7.78 14.81
C SER A 196 -6.44 7.99 16.18
N PRO A 197 -5.79 7.63 17.31
CA PRO A 197 -4.43 7.06 17.45
C PRO A 197 -4.35 5.52 17.36
N PHE A 198 -5.48 4.83 17.25
CA PHE A 198 -5.61 3.39 17.33
C PHE A 198 -5.22 2.66 16.05
N PHE A 199 -4.83 1.40 16.21
CA PHE A 199 -4.72 0.45 15.11
C PHE A 199 -5.14 -0.95 15.55
N ALA A 200 -5.63 -1.71 14.57
CA ALA A 200 -5.86 -3.13 14.69
C ALA A 200 -5.32 -3.83 13.45
N SER A 201 -4.69 -4.98 13.63
CA SER A 201 -4.33 -5.85 12.51
C SER A 201 -4.56 -7.31 12.84
N TYR A 202 -4.79 -8.06 11.78
CA TYR A 202 -4.98 -9.50 11.75
C TYR A 202 -4.08 -10.07 10.66
N SER A 203 -3.37 -11.14 10.95
CA SER A 203 -2.57 -11.88 9.97
C SER A 203 -2.79 -13.37 10.19
N GLN A 204 -2.98 -14.11 9.10
CA GLN A 204 -3.01 -15.56 9.12
C GLN A 204 -2.21 -16.09 7.95
N ASN A 205 -1.34 -17.06 8.23
CA ASN A 205 -0.59 -17.80 7.25
C ASN A 205 -0.91 -19.27 7.47
N ASP A 206 -1.42 -19.94 6.44
CA ASP A 206 -1.68 -21.37 6.47
C ASP A 206 -1.07 -22.00 5.23
N PHE A 207 0.09 -22.61 5.42
CA PHE A 207 0.88 -23.20 4.35
C PHE A 207 1.39 -24.56 4.79
N ASP A 208 1.29 -25.54 3.91
CA ASP A 208 1.99 -26.79 4.11
C ASP A 208 3.47 -26.60 3.72
N VAL A 209 4.33 -26.74 4.73
CA VAL A 209 5.76 -26.49 4.62
C VAL A 209 6.48 -27.63 3.92
N GLU A 210 5.89 -28.83 3.87
CA GLU A 210 6.41 -29.94 3.08
C GLU A 210 6.14 -29.76 1.59
N GLU A 211 5.16 -28.94 1.22
CA GLU A 211 4.76 -28.70 -0.16
C GLU A 211 5.48 -27.50 -0.81
N SER A 212 6.11 -26.61 -0.03
CA SER A 212 6.77 -25.41 -0.56
C SER A 212 7.93 -24.89 0.30
N ASN A 213 9.14 -24.94 -0.27
CA ASN A 213 10.32 -24.27 0.28
C ASN A 213 10.13 -22.75 0.25
N LEU A 214 9.44 -22.21 -0.75
CA LEU A 214 9.15 -20.78 -0.83
C LEU A 214 8.26 -20.32 0.34
N ALA A 215 7.19 -21.06 0.65
CA ALA A 215 6.30 -20.73 1.77
C ALA A 215 7.08 -20.69 3.08
N HIS A 216 7.95 -21.69 3.31
CA HIS A 216 8.81 -21.73 4.48
C HIS A 216 9.76 -20.53 4.55
N LEU A 217 10.43 -20.18 3.46
CA LEU A 217 11.36 -19.05 3.42
C LEU A 217 10.64 -17.70 3.64
N LEU A 218 9.37 -17.57 3.25
CA LEU A 218 8.59 -16.33 3.40
C LEU A 218 7.87 -16.21 4.75
N TYR A 219 7.35 -17.33 5.29
CA TYR A 219 6.40 -17.32 6.41
C TYR A 219 6.82 -18.19 7.60
N GLY A 220 7.87 -19.01 7.45
CA GLY A 220 8.33 -19.93 8.48
C GLY A 220 7.64 -21.30 8.46
N LYS A 221 7.89 -22.10 9.52
CA LYS A 221 7.56 -23.53 9.57
C LYS A 221 6.13 -23.88 9.97
N GLN A 222 5.38 -22.93 10.50
CA GLN A 222 4.10 -23.23 11.15
C GLN A 222 3.06 -22.26 10.67
N SER A 223 1.83 -22.76 10.51
CA SER A 223 0.67 -21.90 10.33
C SER A 223 0.57 -20.96 11.53
N THR A 224 0.44 -19.67 11.25
CA THR A 224 0.41 -18.61 12.26
C THR A 224 -0.89 -17.86 12.16
N THR A 225 -1.38 -17.40 13.31
CA THR A 225 -2.48 -16.45 13.39
C THR A 225 -2.13 -15.42 14.45
N GLU A 226 -2.10 -14.16 14.04
CA GLU A 226 -1.64 -13.05 14.84
C GLU A 226 -2.68 -11.94 14.86
N TRP A 227 -2.84 -11.34 16.04
CA TRP A 227 -3.67 -10.17 16.27
C TRP A 227 -2.82 -9.11 16.94
N SER A 228 -2.88 -7.88 16.45
CA SER A 228 -2.23 -6.75 17.09
C SER A 228 -3.23 -5.62 17.28
N LEU A 229 -3.18 -4.97 18.44
CA LEU A 229 -4.02 -3.85 18.82
C LEU A 229 -3.15 -2.80 19.53
N GLY A 230 -3.43 -1.53 19.32
CA GLY A 230 -2.79 -0.43 20.03
C GLY A 230 -3.44 0.92 19.79
#